data_AF-A0A951C6X6-F1
#
_entry.id   AF-A0A951C6X6-F1
#
_cell.length_a   1.000
_cell.length_b   1.000
_cell.length_c   1.000
_cell.angle_alpha   90.00
_cell.angle_beta   90.00
_cell.angle_gamma   90.00
#
_symmetry.space_group_name_H-M   'P 1'
#
loop_
_entity.id
_entity.type
_entity.pdbx_description
1 polymer ?
#
loop_
_entity_poly.entity_id
_entity_poly.type
_entity_poly.pdbx_seq_one_letter_code
_entity_poly.pdbx_strand_id
1 'polypeptide(L)'
;LLIRTLPESTRPVDTPDRSHVALPWRSRFGWLIVVLVVFGLGNSSDAFLLLRAKNLGLSASQVILAYALYNLVYAAVSLPAGIRADRIGRGRVFGAGLAVFALVYAGFGLIHHSSRELVWPLMAVYGVYMALTDGVGRALALDYVPAEARGRALGVTQAVTGLSVLVAGVTAGLLWDHVSPATPFLVGAVLGGSAAVLLAASTWAGRDRAARPEV
;
A
#
# COMPACT_ATOMS: atom_id res chain seq x y z
N LEU A 1 35.85 -41.25 33.13
CA LEU A 1 34.98 -42.04 32.22
C LEU A 1 33.58 -42.11 32.83
N LEU A 2 32.74 -41.10 32.61
CA LEU A 2 31.35 -41.09 33.06
C LEU A 2 30.52 -40.29 32.05
N ILE A 3 30.23 -40.91 30.91
CA ILE A 3 29.21 -40.43 29.99
C ILE A 3 27.89 -41.03 30.48
N ARG A 4 27.11 -40.21 31.20
CA ARG A 4 25.70 -40.50 31.48
C ARG A 4 24.97 -40.48 30.13
N THR A 5 24.50 -41.64 29.70
CA THR A 5 23.59 -41.79 28.57
C THR A 5 22.24 -41.15 28.94
N LEU A 6 21.92 -40.03 28.31
CA LEU A 6 20.56 -39.50 28.34
C LEU A 6 19.69 -40.39 27.44
N PRO A 7 18.49 -40.80 27.88
CA PRO A 7 17.56 -41.52 27.01
C PRO A 7 17.06 -40.56 25.91
N GLU A 8 17.33 -40.91 24.65
CA GLU A 8 16.75 -40.27 23.48
C GLU A 8 15.23 -40.55 23.45
N SER A 9 14.47 -39.68 24.09
CA SER A 9 13.02 -39.59 23.86
C SER A 9 12.76 -38.57 22.74
N THR A 10 13.12 -38.92 21.51
CA THR A 10 12.58 -38.23 20.33
C THR A 10 11.27 -38.88 19.93
N ARG A 11 10.22 -38.68 20.75
CA ARG A 11 8.87 -38.70 20.16
C ARG A 11 8.88 -37.66 19.04
N PRO A 12 8.44 -37.98 17.82
CA PRO A 12 8.19 -36.95 16.83
C PRO A 12 7.30 -35.92 17.52
N VAL A 13 7.77 -34.69 17.63
CA VAL A 13 6.87 -33.59 17.99
C VAL A 13 5.87 -33.58 16.86
N ASP A 14 4.63 -33.99 17.13
CA ASP A 14 3.49 -33.74 16.25
C ASP A 14 3.40 -32.22 16.12
N THR A 15 4.18 -31.65 15.20
CA THR A 15 3.99 -30.27 14.78
C THR A 15 2.62 -30.29 14.12
N PRO A 16 1.61 -29.61 14.70
CA PRO A 16 0.29 -29.58 14.10
C PRO A 16 0.44 -29.14 12.66
N ASP A 17 -0.17 -29.87 11.74
CA ASP A 17 -0.13 -29.60 10.31
C ASP A 17 -0.55 -28.14 10.05
N ARG A 18 0.45 -27.28 9.83
CA ARG A 18 0.26 -25.82 9.69
C ARG A 18 -0.24 -25.44 8.29
N SER A 19 -0.47 -26.41 7.41
CA SER A 19 -0.66 -26.16 5.97
C SER A 19 -2.03 -25.59 5.58
N HIS A 20 -3.00 -25.51 6.50
CA HIS A 20 -4.40 -25.23 6.14
C HIS A 20 -5.14 -24.16 6.98
N VAL A 21 -4.47 -23.24 7.67
CA VAL A 21 -5.20 -22.11 8.30
C VAL A 21 -5.77 -21.20 7.21
N ALA A 22 -7.10 -21.25 7.03
CA ALA A 22 -7.82 -20.45 6.05
C ALA A 22 -7.78 -18.95 6.42
N LEU A 23 -7.70 -18.09 5.40
CA LEU A 23 -7.75 -16.65 5.62
C LEU A 23 -9.17 -16.21 5.98
N PRO A 24 -9.33 -15.25 6.91
CA PRO A 24 -10.64 -14.80 7.36
C PRO A 24 -11.28 -13.81 6.36
N TRP A 25 -11.70 -14.30 5.20
CA TRP A 25 -12.22 -13.48 4.08
C TRP A 25 -13.47 -12.66 4.41
N ARG A 26 -14.27 -13.07 5.41
CA ARG A 26 -15.47 -12.34 5.83
C ARG A 26 -15.18 -11.26 6.89
N SER A 27 -13.92 -11.07 7.28
CA SER A 27 -13.50 -10.15 8.35
C SER A 27 -12.87 -8.87 7.80
N ARG A 28 -12.19 -8.11 8.67
CA ARG A 28 -11.38 -6.93 8.31
C ARG A 28 -10.29 -7.24 7.27
N PHE A 29 -9.78 -8.47 7.23
CA PHE A 29 -8.80 -8.88 6.23
C PHE A 29 -9.38 -8.86 4.81
N GLY A 30 -10.57 -9.42 4.60
CA GLY A 30 -11.23 -9.39 3.29
C GLY A 30 -11.54 -7.97 2.81
N TRP A 31 -11.99 -7.10 3.72
CA TRP A 31 -12.17 -5.68 3.41
C TRP A 31 -10.86 -4.98 3.03
N LEU A 32 -9.76 -5.30 3.72
CA LEU A 32 -8.44 -4.79 3.34
C LEU A 32 -8.05 -5.24 1.93
N ILE A 33 -8.32 -6.49 1.55
CA ILE A 33 -8.07 -6.96 0.18
C ILE A 33 -8.87 -6.15 -0.85
N VAL A 34 -10.16 -5.88 -0.60
CA VAL A 34 -10.97 -5.04 -1.50
C VAL A 34 -10.36 -3.63 -1.63
N VAL A 35 -9.95 -3.02 -0.52
CA VAL A 35 -9.28 -1.72 -0.52
C VAL A 35 -7.98 -1.77 -1.34
N LEU A 36 -7.16 -2.81 -1.17
CA LEU A 36 -5.90 -2.99 -1.91
C LEU A 36 -6.12 -3.22 -3.41
N VAL A 37 -7.20 -3.92 -3.81
CA VAL A 37 -7.56 -4.07 -5.23
C VAL A 37 -7.96 -2.73 -5.82
N VAL A 38 -8.91 -2.04 -5.20
CA VAL A 38 -9.40 -0.73 -5.69
C VAL A 38 -8.25 0.26 -5.79
N PHE A 39 -7.40 0.32 -4.77
CA PHE A 39 -6.20 1.13 -4.77
C PHE A 39 -5.22 0.69 -5.89
N GLY A 40 -4.91 -0.60 -5.95
CA GLY A 40 -3.93 -1.18 -6.87
C GLY A 40 -4.31 -0.98 -8.34
N LEU A 41 -5.60 -0.92 -8.67
CA LEU A 41 -6.09 -0.60 -10.02
C LEU A 41 -5.83 0.86 -10.44
N GLY A 42 -5.67 1.77 -9.48
CA GLY A 42 -5.30 3.16 -9.72
C GLY A 42 -3.81 3.45 -9.52
N ASN A 43 -3.12 2.60 -8.77
CA ASN A 43 -1.69 2.69 -8.50
C ASN A 43 -0.88 2.09 -9.66
N SER A 44 -0.77 2.85 -10.74
CA SER A 44 0.14 2.52 -11.84
C SER A 44 1.60 2.49 -11.37
N SER A 45 2.49 1.84 -12.14
CA SER A 45 3.92 1.83 -11.83
C SER A 45 4.48 3.23 -11.60
N ASP A 46 5.36 3.39 -10.62
CA ASP A 46 6.07 4.65 -10.35
C ASP A 46 6.73 5.23 -11.61
N ALA A 47 7.11 4.37 -12.57
CA ALA A 47 7.62 4.76 -13.89
C ALA A 47 6.76 5.81 -14.61
N PHE A 48 5.42 5.78 -14.44
CA PHE A 48 4.54 6.79 -15.02
C PHE A 48 4.77 8.17 -14.41
N LEU A 49 5.05 8.29 -13.11
CA LEU A 49 5.38 9.58 -12.48
C LEU A 49 6.67 10.17 -13.07
N LEU A 50 7.71 9.34 -13.28
CA LEU A 50 8.94 9.76 -13.95
C LEU A 50 8.67 10.15 -15.41
N LEU A 51 7.84 9.38 -16.12
CA LEU A 51 7.44 9.66 -17.48
C LEU A 51 6.66 10.98 -17.58
N ARG A 52 5.78 11.27 -16.61
CA ARG A 52 5.04 12.53 -16.50
C ARG A 52 5.94 13.71 -16.21
N ALA A 53 6.90 13.56 -15.30
CA ALA A 53 7.92 14.57 -15.05
C ALA A 53 8.70 14.91 -16.34
N LYS A 54 9.14 13.89 -17.09
CA LYS A 54 9.81 14.06 -18.38
C LYS A 54 8.90 14.72 -19.42
N ASN A 55 7.65 14.27 -19.52
CA ASN A 55 6.64 14.82 -20.43
C ASN A 55 6.36 16.31 -20.14
N LEU A 56 6.41 16.73 -18.88
CA LEU A 56 6.26 18.14 -18.47
C LEU A 56 7.51 18.99 -18.77
N GLY A 57 8.59 18.38 -19.28
CA GLY A 57 9.78 19.07 -19.76
C GLY A 57 10.91 19.15 -18.75
N LEU A 58 10.93 18.30 -17.72
CA LEU A 58 12.12 18.11 -16.89
C LEU A 58 13.19 17.36 -17.71
N SER A 59 14.46 17.72 -17.49
CA SER A 59 15.58 16.98 -18.07
C SER A 59 15.71 15.58 -17.47
N ALA A 60 16.45 14.69 -18.13
CA ALA A 60 16.71 13.35 -17.61
C ALA A 60 17.37 13.37 -16.20
N SER A 61 18.30 14.30 -15.96
CA SER A 61 18.94 14.45 -14.65
C SER A 61 17.96 14.95 -13.59
N GLN A 62 17.06 15.88 -13.93
CA GLN A 62 16.02 16.35 -13.01
C GLN A 62 15.03 15.23 -12.66
N VAL A 63 14.63 14.40 -13.62
CA VAL A 63 13.77 13.24 -13.38
C VAL A 63 14.42 12.24 -12.41
N ILE A 64 15.71 11.93 -12.62
CA ILE A 64 16.48 11.07 -11.71
C ILE A 64 16.55 11.68 -10.31
N LEU A 65 16.84 12.97 -10.21
CA LEU A 65 16.96 13.66 -8.92
C LEU A 65 15.61 13.77 -8.19
N ALA A 66 14.51 13.95 -8.91
CA ALA A 66 13.17 13.93 -8.36
C ALA A 66 12.79 12.54 -7.81
N TYR A 67 13.22 11.47 -8.50
CA TYR A 67 13.07 10.10 -7.99
C TYR A 67 13.97 9.83 -6.78
N ALA A 68 15.19 10.39 -6.75
CA ALA A 68 16.06 10.32 -5.57
C ALA A 68 15.45 11.07 -4.37
N LEU A 69 14.84 12.24 -4.60
CA LEU A 69 14.12 13.00 -3.57
C LEU A 69 12.97 12.19 -2.98
N TYR A 70 12.15 11.56 -3.83
CA TYR A 70 11.10 10.64 -3.42
C TYR A 70 11.64 9.56 -2.47
N ASN A 71 12.71 8.86 -2.86
CA ASN A 71 13.30 7.79 -2.06
C ASN A 71 13.92 8.30 -0.74
N LEU A 72 14.54 9.48 -0.77
CA LEU A 72 15.12 10.10 0.43
C LEU A 72 14.03 10.42 1.45
N VAL A 73 12.93 11.03 1.01
CA VAL A 73 11.79 11.34 1.89
C VAL A 73 11.15 10.05 2.39
N TYR A 74 10.96 9.07 1.51
CA TYR A 74 10.44 7.76 1.91
C TYR A 74 11.30 7.14 3.03
N ALA A 75 12.62 7.07 2.85
CA ALA A 75 13.54 6.52 3.85
C ALA A 75 13.51 7.31 5.17
N ALA A 76 13.55 8.64 5.10
CA ALA A 76 13.55 9.50 6.30
C ALA A 76 12.25 9.41 7.11
N VAL A 77 11.11 9.27 6.43
CA VAL A 77 9.77 9.29 7.06
C VAL A 77 9.28 7.90 7.46
N SER A 78 9.84 6.81 6.90
CA SER A 78 9.37 5.44 7.16
C SER A 78 9.37 5.04 8.64
N LEU A 79 10.48 5.27 9.34
CA LEU A 79 10.58 4.92 10.77
C LEU A 79 9.59 5.73 11.63
N PRO A 80 9.56 7.08 11.57
CA PRO A 80 8.62 7.85 12.37
C PRO A 80 7.15 7.55 11.99
N ALA A 81 6.86 7.29 10.72
CA ALA A 81 5.53 6.89 10.27
C ALA A 81 5.10 5.55 10.90
N GLY A 82 5.99 4.55 10.92
CA GLY A 82 5.74 3.26 11.57
C GLY A 82 5.47 3.41 13.08
N ILE A 83 6.34 4.14 13.79
CA ILE A 83 6.16 4.42 15.23
C ILE A 83 4.83 5.14 15.48
N ARG A 84 4.46 6.09 14.62
CA ARG A 84 3.20 6.81 14.75
C ARG A 84 2.01 5.88 14.48
N ALA A 85 2.10 5.01 13.48
CA ALA A 85 1.07 4.03 13.15
C ALA A 85 0.77 3.06 14.30
N ASP A 86 1.81 2.60 14.99
CA ASP A 86 1.66 1.73 16.16
C ASP A 86 0.96 2.45 17.33
N ARG A 87 1.09 3.79 17.43
CA ARG A 87 0.47 4.59 18.50
C ARG A 87 -0.97 5.00 18.24
N ILE A 88 -1.31 5.44 17.02
CA ILE A 88 -2.66 5.98 16.71
C ILE A 88 -3.56 5.03 15.92
N GLY A 89 -3.03 3.86 15.54
CA GLY A 89 -3.70 2.83 14.79
C GLY A 89 -3.27 2.82 13.32
N ARG A 90 -2.75 1.66 12.88
CA ARG A 90 -2.22 1.44 11.54
C ARG A 90 -3.24 1.69 10.43
N GLY A 91 -4.52 1.35 10.65
CA GLY A 91 -5.58 1.62 9.68
C GLY A 91 -5.78 3.11 9.38
N ARG A 92 -5.63 3.98 10.38
CA ARG A 92 -5.75 5.44 10.19
C ARG A 92 -4.56 6.02 9.44
N VAL A 93 -3.36 5.56 9.78
CA VAL A 93 -2.13 6.01 9.10
C VAL A 93 -2.11 5.52 7.65
N PHE A 94 -2.48 4.26 7.41
CA PHE A 94 -2.62 3.72 6.06
C PHE A 94 -3.66 4.51 5.25
N GLY A 95 -4.84 4.77 5.82
CA GLY A 95 -5.87 5.59 5.17
C GLY A 95 -5.44 7.01 4.85
N ALA A 96 -4.68 7.65 5.74
CA ALA A 96 -4.08 8.96 5.47
C ALA A 96 -3.08 8.89 4.30
N GLY A 97 -2.27 7.83 4.23
CA GLY A 97 -1.40 7.57 3.09
C GLY A 97 -2.17 7.45 1.76
N LEU A 98 -3.29 6.71 1.74
CA LEU A 98 -4.15 6.61 0.54
C LEU A 98 -4.72 7.97 0.12
N ALA A 99 -5.09 8.82 1.07
CA ALA A 99 -5.55 10.18 0.77
C ALA A 99 -4.40 11.04 0.21
N VAL A 100 -3.20 10.95 0.77
CA VAL A 100 -2.00 11.63 0.25
C VAL A 100 -1.69 11.19 -1.18
N PHE A 101 -1.77 9.89 -1.47
CA PHE A 101 -1.63 9.37 -2.83
C PHE A 101 -2.61 10.03 -3.79
N ALA A 102 -3.90 10.07 -3.43
CA ALA A 102 -4.94 10.65 -4.28
C ALA A 102 -4.67 12.12 -4.60
N LEU A 103 -4.20 12.89 -3.62
CA LEU A 103 -3.82 14.30 -3.80
C LEU A 103 -2.60 14.45 -4.71
N VAL A 104 -1.59 13.61 -4.54
CA VAL A 104 -0.38 13.64 -5.38
C VAL A 104 -0.72 13.31 -6.83
N TYR A 105 -1.50 12.25 -7.05
CA TYR A 105 -1.93 11.84 -8.38
C TYR A 105 -2.84 12.90 -9.02
N ALA A 106 -3.76 13.49 -8.27
CA ALA A 106 -4.55 14.64 -8.76
C ALA A 106 -3.61 15.80 -9.17
N GLY A 107 -2.59 16.10 -8.36
CA GLY A 107 -1.56 17.08 -8.68
C GLY A 107 -0.87 16.79 -10.02
N PHE A 108 -0.37 15.58 -10.24
CA PHE A 108 0.27 15.19 -11.51
C PHE A 108 -0.68 15.22 -12.72
N GLY A 109 -1.96 14.94 -12.50
CA GLY A 109 -3.01 15.07 -13.52
C GLY A 109 -3.32 16.52 -13.89
N LEU A 110 -3.18 17.45 -12.95
CA LEU A 110 -3.54 18.87 -13.14
C LEU A 110 -2.34 19.77 -13.49
N ILE A 111 -1.10 19.29 -13.38
CA ILE A 111 0.08 20.07 -13.74
C ILE A 111 0.19 20.29 -15.25
N HIS A 112 0.60 21.50 -15.61
CA HIS A 112 0.92 21.93 -16.97
C HIS A 112 2.40 22.32 -17.08
N HIS A 113 2.91 22.51 -18.31
CA HIS A 113 4.31 22.87 -18.57
C HIS A 113 4.77 24.14 -17.84
N SER A 114 3.90 25.14 -17.71
CA SER A 114 4.19 26.40 -17.02
C SER A 114 4.43 26.23 -15.51
N SER A 115 3.94 25.14 -14.92
CA SER A 115 4.03 24.84 -13.49
C SER A 115 4.82 23.56 -13.20
N ARG A 116 5.74 23.18 -14.09
CA ARG A 116 6.53 21.93 -14.00
C ARG A 116 7.35 21.80 -12.70
N GLU A 117 7.70 22.92 -12.06
CA GLU A 117 8.44 22.91 -10.79
C GLU A 117 7.63 22.30 -9.63
N LEU A 118 6.30 22.21 -9.75
CA LEU A 118 5.45 21.51 -8.78
C LEU A 118 5.72 20.00 -8.71
N VAL A 119 6.44 19.42 -9.69
CA VAL A 119 6.88 18.03 -9.63
C VAL A 119 7.75 17.77 -8.39
N TRP A 120 8.61 18.71 -7.99
CA TRP A 120 9.49 18.54 -6.82
C TRP A 120 8.74 18.33 -5.50
N PRO A 121 7.85 19.25 -5.06
CA PRO A 121 7.07 19.02 -3.85
C PRO A 121 6.15 17.80 -3.98
N LEU A 122 5.58 17.52 -5.15
CA LEU A 122 4.75 16.32 -5.34
C LEU A 122 5.54 15.03 -5.16
N MET A 123 6.77 14.94 -5.68
CA MET A 123 7.63 13.76 -5.49
C MET A 123 8.06 13.60 -4.03
N ALA A 124 8.32 14.70 -3.32
CA ALA A 124 8.57 14.65 -1.88
C ALA A 124 7.35 14.12 -1.10
N VAL A 125 6.16 14.66 -1.39
CA VAL A 125 4.90 14.21 -0.74
C VAL A 125 4.55 12.77 -1.14
N TYR A 126 4.90 12.33 -2.35
CA TYR A 126 4.78 10.94 -2.75
C TYR A 126 5.62 10.00 -1.88
N GLY A 127 6.83 10.42 -1.48
CA GLY A 127 7.67 9.69 -0.52
C GLY A 127 7.00 9.55 0.84
N VAL A 128 6.28 10.57 1.29
CA VAL A 128 5.45 10.51 2.51
C VAL A 128 4.33 9.49 2.35
N TYR A 129 3.62 9.47 1.22
CA TYR A 129 2.63 8.43 0.95
C TYR A 129 3.23 7.04 1.13
N MET A 130 4.37 6.75 0.50
CA MET A 130 5.02 5.44 0.60
C MET A 130 5.42 5.10 2.04
N ALA A 131 5.90 6.07 2.81
CA ALA A 131 6.21 5.87 4.23
C ALA A 131 4.98 5.51 5.08
N LEU A 132 3.81 6.05 4.73
CA LEU A 132 2.56 5.81 5.44
C LEU A 132 1.86 4.51 5.01
N THR A 133 2.26 3.91 3.89
CA THR A 133 1.56 2.75 3.30
C THR A 133 2.39 1.48 3.24
N ASP A 134 3.65 1.53 2.83
CA ASP A 134 4.42 0.32 2.48
C ASP A 134 4.64 -0.60 3.69
N GLY A 135 5.28 -0.09 4.75
CA GLY A 135 5.47 -0.83 6.00
C GLY A 135 4.18 -0.99 6.79
N VAL A 136 3.38 0.08 6.88
CA VAL A 136 2.16 0.14 7.70
C VAL A 136 1.08 -0.79 7.17
N GLY A 137 0.89 -0.88 5.85
CA GLY A 137 -0.10 -1.74 5.20
C GLY A 137 0.20 -3.23 5.39
N ARG A 138 1.47 -3.62 5.28
CA ARG A 138 1.91 -5.00 5.61
C ARG A 138 1.61 -5.33 7.06
N ALA A 139 1.97 -4.43 7.97
CA ALA A 139 1.73 -4.62 9.40
C ALA A 139 0.22 -4.70 9.73
N LEU A 140 -0.59 -3.86 9.07
CA LEU A 140 -2.06 -3.88 9.19
C LEU A 140 -2.67 -5.20 8.73
N ALA A 141 -2.19 -5.77 7.62
CA ALA A 141 -2.65 -7.07 7.13
C ALA A 141 -2.35 -8.20 8.15
N LEU A 142 -1.18 -8.14 8.78
CA LEU A 142 -0.75 -9.10 9.79
C LEU A 142 -1.54 -9.00 11.11
N ASP A 143 -2.10 -7.83 11.42
CA ASP A 143 -2.95 -7.65 12.61
C ASP A 143 -4.34 -8.30 12.45
N TYR A 144 -4.77 -8.60 11.22
CA TYR A 144 -6.08 -9.18 10.93
C TYR A 144 -6.08 -10.70 10.78
N VAL A 145 -4.93 -11.34 10.97
CA VAL A 145 -4.77 -12.79 10.79
C VAL A 145 -4.03 -13.40 11.97
N PRO A 146 -4.31 -14.68 12.30
CA PRO A 146 -3.55 -15.41 13.31
C PRO A 146 -2.10 -15.61 12.87
N ALA A 147 -1.19 -15.84 13.83
CA ALA A 147 0.25 -15.92 13.60
C ALA A 147 0.62 -16.97 12.53
N GLU A 148 -0.11 -18.07 12.52
CA GLU A 148 0.05 -19.23 11.64
C GLU A 148 -0.30 -18.90 10.17
N ALA A 149 -1.15 -17.91 9.93
CA ALA A 149 -1.61 -17.52 8.58
C ALA A 149 -0.85 -16.31 8.01
N ARG A 150 0.09 -15.72 8.75
CA ARG A 150 0.78 -14.47 8.38
C ARG A 150 1.53 -14.55 7.05
N GLY A 151 2.25 -15.65 6.81
CA GLY A 151 2.95 -15.86 5.53
C GLY A 151 1.99 -15.89 4.34
N ARG A 152 0.87 -16.60 4.47
CA ARG A 152 -0.18 -16.67 3.45
C ARG A 152 -0.86 -15.32 3.23
N ALA A 153 -1.12 -14.58 4.31
CA ALA A 153 -1.71 -13.25 4.24
C ALA A 153 -0.83 -12.30 3.43
N LEU A 154 0.48 -12.24 3.72
CA LEU A 154 1.41 -11.42 2.96
C LEU A 154 1.49 -11.85 1.49
N GLY A 155 1.57 -13.16 1.23
CA GLY A 155 1.58 -13.71 -0.13
C GLY A 155 0.34 -13.30 -0.93
N VAL A 156 -0.86 -13.44 -0.34
CA VAL A 156 -2.12 -13.04 -0.97
C VAL A 156 -2.18 -11.53 -1.19
N THR A 157 -1.82 -10.72 -0.19
CA THR A 157 -1.80 -9.25 -0.35
C THR A 157 -0.87 -8.82 -1.48
N GLN A 158 0.30 -9.44 -1.60
CA GLN A 158 1.29 -9.09 -2.62
C GLN A 158 0.85 -9.58 -4.01
N ALA A 159 0.27 -10.78 -4.12
CA ALA A 159 -0.24 -11.32 -5.37
C ALA A 159 -1.38 -10.46 -5.92
N VAL A 160 -2.34 -10.10 -5.07
CA VAL A 160 -3.49 -9.26 -5.47
C VAL A 160 -3.03 -7.85 -5.84
N THR A 161 -2.10 -7.27 -5.07
CA THR A 161 -1.52 -5.96 -5.38
C THR A 161 -0.78 -6.00 -6.72
N GLY A 162 0.07 -7.01 -6.94
CA GLY A 162 0.82 -7.17 -8.18
C GLY A 162 -0.08 -7.33 -9.40
N LEU A 163 -1.14 -8.15 -9.31
CA LEU A 163 -2.11 -8.30 -10.39
C LEU A 163 -2.86 -6.99 -10.67
N SER A 164 -3.25 -6.27 -9.62
CA SER A 164 -3.95 -4.99 -9.76
C SER A 164 -3.05 -3.93 -10.40
N VAL A 165 -1.78 -3.84 -9.99
CA VAL A 165 -0.77 -2.92 -10.57
C VAL A 165 -0.48 -3.29 -12.03
N LEU A 166 -0.48 -4.57 -12.40
CA LEU A 166 -0.32 -4.99 -13.79
C LEU A 166 -1.48 -4.46 -14.66
N VAL A 167 -2.72 -4.65 -14.21
CA VAL A 167 -3.91 -4.12 -14.89
C VAL A 167 -3.88 -2.59 -14.94
N ALA A 168 -3.48 -1.94 -13.84
CA ALA A 168 -3.30 -0.49 -13.76
C ALA A 168 -2.25 0.00 -14.75
N GLY A 169 -1.13 -0.70 -14.91
CA GLY A 169 -0.07 -0.33 -15.85
C GLY A 169 -0.52 -0.40 -17.31
N VAL A 170 -1.23 -1.47 -17.70
CA VAL A 170 -1.77 -1.61 -19.07
C VAL A 170 -2.82 -0.53 -19.34
N THR A 171 -3.76 -0.33 -18.41
CA THR A 171 -4.80 0.69 -18.56
C THR A 171 -4.22 2.11 -18.55
N ALA A 172 -3.24 2.40 -17.70
CA ALA A 172 -2.52 3.67 -17.68
C ALA A 172 -1.79 3.94 -19.00
N GLY A 173 -1.13 2.93 -19.59
CA GLY A 173 -0.49 3.06 -20.91
C GLY A 173 -1.50 3.40 -22.01
N LEU A 174 -2.60 2.66 -22.08
CA LEU A 174 -3.67 2.94 -23.06
C LEU A 174 -4.28 4.34 -22.89
N LEU A 175 -4.53 4.75 -21.64
CA LEU A 175 -5.06 6.09 -21.34
C LEU A 175 -4.05 7.20 -21.68
N TRP A 176 -2.77 6.94 -21.45
CA TRP A 176 -1.68 7.86 -21.78
C TRP A 176 -1.61 8.10 -23.30
N ASP A 177 -1.60 7.02 -24.08
CA ASP A 177 -1.39 7.07 -25.53
C ASP A 177 -2.63 7.55 -26.29
N HIS A 178 -3.83 7.18 -25.85
CA HIS A 178 -5.07 7.46 -26.59
C HIS A 178 -5.91 8.62 -26.05
N VAL A 179 -5.71 9.06 -24.81
CA VAL A 179 -6.50 10.15 -24.21
C VAL A 179 -5.61 11.34 -23.89
N SER A 180 -4.73 11.20 -22.90
CA SER A 180 -3.69 12.19 -22.58
C SER A 180 -2.74 11.66 -21.50
N PRO A 181 -1.52 12.21 -21.41
CA PRO A 181 -0.60 11.96 -20.31
C PRO A 181 -1.12 12.29 -18.90
N ALA A 182 -2.15 13.12 -18.78
CA ALA A 182 -2.75 13.48 -17.49
C ALA A 182 -3.76 12.43 -16.98
N THR A 183 -4.46 11.76 -17.90
CA THR A 183 -5.60 10.89 -17.60
C THR A 183 -5.29 9.75 -16.63
N PRO A 184 -4.17 9.01 -16.77
CA PRO A 184 -3.84 7.93 -15.84
C PRO A 184 -3.78 8.39 -14.38
N PHE A 185 -3.25 9.59 -14.15
CA PHE A 185 -3.12 10.15 -12.81
C PHE A 185 -4.46 10.57 -12.23
N LEU A 186 -5.36 11.13 -13.04
CA LEU A 186 -6.70 11.48 -12.58
C LEU A 186 -7.53 10.25 -12.22
N VAL A 187 -7.43 9.18 -13.03
CA VAL A 187 -8.06 7.88 -12.72
C VAL A 187 -7.48 7.29 -11.44
N GLY A 188 -6.15 7.30 -11.30
CA GLY A 188 -5.48 6.86 -10.08
C GLY A 188 -5.89 7.68 -8.85
N ALA A 189 -6.06 9.00 -8.99
CA ALA A 189 -6.52 9.87 -7.91
C ALA A 189 -7.93 9.48 -7.42
N VAL A 190 -8.86 9.24 -8.34
CA VAL A 190 -10.24 8.83 -8.02
C VAL A 190 -10.25 7.46 -7.34
N LEU A 191 -9.50 6.48 -7.87
CA LEU A 191 -9.43 5.14 -7.29
C LEU A 191 -8.74 5.14 -5.92
N GLY A 192 -7.66 5.89 -5.76
CA GLY A 192 -6.97 6.06 -4.49
C GLY A 192 -7.83 6.76 -3.44
N GLY A 193 -8.54 7.81 -3.82
CA GLY A 193 -9.51 8.49 -2.97
C GLY A 193 -10.66 7.57 -2.56
N SER A 194 -11.18 6.78 -3.51
CA SER A 194 -12.21 5.78 -3.25
C SER A 194 -11.74 4.71 -2.27
N ALA A 195 -10.50 4.21 -2.42
CA ALA A 195 -9.91 3.26 -1.49
C ALA A 195 -9.75 3.84 -0.08
N ALA A 196 -9.36 5.12 0.04
CA ALA A 196 -9.29 5.82 1.33
C ALA A 196 -10.68 5.90 2.00
N VAL A 197 -11.72 6.25 1.24
CA VAL A 197 -13.10 6.31 1.71
C VAL A 197 -13.61 4.93 2.11
N LEU A 198 -13.36 3.89 1.30
CA LEU A 198 -13.75 2.50 1.60
C LEU A 198 -13.10 2.01 2.90
N LEU A 199 -11.82 2.29 3.10
CA LEU A 199 -11.13 1.93 4.33
C LEU A 199 -11.75 2.66 5.53
N ALA A 200 -11.99 3.97 5.42
CA ALA A 200 -12.63 4.74 6.48
C ALA A 200 -14.02 4.16 6.82
N ALA A 201 -14.85 3.87 5.81
CA ALA A 201 -16.18 3.28 6.00
C ALA A 201 -16.12 1.91 6.70
N SER A 202 -15.19 1.04 6.31
CA SER A 202 -15.02 -0.28 6.94
C SER A 202 -14.60 -0.20 8.42
N THR A 203 -13.78 0.79 8.79
CA THR A 203 -13.38 1.01 10.19
C THR A 203 -14.50 1.59 11.05
N TRP A 204 -15.39 2.39 10.46
CA TRP A 204 -16.59 2.91 11.12
C TRP A 204 -17.64 1.82 11.34
N ALA A 205 -17.97 1.05 10.31
CA ALA A 205 -18.95 -0.04 10.42
C ALA A 205 -18.54 -1.14 11.44
N GLY A 206 -17.24 -1.33 11.65
CA GLY A 206 -16.70 -2.24 12.67
C GLY A 206 -16.82 -1.72 14.12
N ARG A 207 -17.01 -0.41 14.32
CA ARG A 207 -17.23 0.20 15.64
C ARG A 207 -18.68 0.08 16.08
N ASP A 208 -19.62 0.28 15.16
CA ASP A 208 -21.06 0.20 15.45
C ASP A 208 -21.53 -1.21 15.80
N ARG A 209 -20.87 -2.24 15.23
CA ARG A 209 -21.16 -3.65 15.57
C ARG A 209 -20.64 -4.05 16.96
N ALA A 210 -19.54 -3.47 17.42
CA ALA A 210 -18.99 -3.72 18.75
C ALA A 210 -19.74 -2.97 19.87
N ALA A 211 -20.52 -1.94 19.52
CA ALA A 211 -21.32 -1.14 20.46
C ALA A 211 -22.73 -1.71 20.69
N ARG A 212 -23.14 -2.78 20.00
CA ARG A 212 -24.40 -3.47 20.28
C ARG A 212 -24.12 -4.57 21.32
N PRO A 213 -24.62 -4.45 22.56
CA PRO A 213 -24.58 -5.59 23.48
C PRO A 213 -25.38 -6.72 22.85
N GLU A 214 -24.78 -7.91 22.80
CA GLU A 214 -25.50 -9.12 22.43
C GLU A 214 -26.65 -9.29 23.43
N VAL A 215 -27.89 -9.23 22.91
CA VAL A 215 -29.13 -9.47 23.65
C VAL A 215 -29.43 -10.96 23.60
#